data_AF-A0A4Y9ZFH9-F1
#
_entry.id   AF-A0A4Y9ZFH9-F1
#
_cell.length_a   1.000
_cell.length_b   1.000
_cell.length_c   1.000
_cell.angle_alpha   90.00
_cell.angle_beta   90.00
_cell.angle_gamma   90.00
#
_symmetry.space_group_name_H-M   'P 1'
#
loop_
_entity.id
_entity.type
_entity.pdbx_description
1 polymer ?
#
loop_
_entity_poly.entity_id
_entity_poly.type
_entity_poly.pdbx_seq_one_letter_code
_entity_poly.pdbx_strand_id
1 'polypeptide(L)'
;MSKGLRAPGPTQSNQVSGLVAVILALQHAPDFAPILIRANPGYVKGRLTKHPACWEDHGPIGVENAAAHARAAAYHLRRHSATTAFQWVKGHNGDAGDEAEDSKHEGWDRKIKKDDLDLYIPCNLLLQGAKLAAITPSTACQSTRTRANPASRRKTMLHPNFARYALEEITGCRETDATLWKHLRKTERRFQVRCFLYRAIHNACNVGSFREKIAAFAHRATCLLCEDEVKPMMHLLTQSSSLTVRDVWSYAQILWPQGDTSWPKMNSGTILSVGTAKDPFSSLPPKATTDNGPRLSPRAS
;
A
#
# COMPACT_ATOMS: atom_id res chain seq x y z
N MET A 1 -35.23 14.96 -11.10
CA MET A 1 -35.82 13.69 -10.58
C MET A 1 -34.85 13.13 -9.56
N SER A 2 -35.26 12.96 -8.30
CA SER A 2 -34.45 12.29 -7.27
C SER A 2 -34.96 10.88 -7.02
N LYS A 3 -34.15 9.87 -7.34
CA LYS A 3 -34.48 8.45 -7.14
C LYS A 3 -33.33 7.76 -6.45
N GLY A 4 -33.69 6.89 -5.49
CA GLY A 4 -32.71 6.06 -4.81
C GLY A 4 -32.33 4.78 -5.47
N LEU A 5 -31.03 4.56 -5.67
CA LEU A 5 -30.51 3.57 -6.61
C LEU A 5 -29.34 2.77 -6.05
N ARG A 6 -29.43 1.44 -6.15
CA ARG A 6 -28.33 0.54 -5.78
C ARG A 6 -27.59 0.09 -7.04
N ALA A 7 -26.31 0.45 -7.16
CA ALA A 7 -25.49 0.13 -8.33
C ALA A 7 -25.22 -1.40 -8.45
N PRO A 8 -25.12 -1.96 -9.67
CA PRO A 8 -24.69 -3.35 -9.85
C PRO A 8 -23.21 -3.53 -9.48
N GLY A 9 -22.91 -4.39 -8.50
CA GLY A 9 -21.54 -4.76 -8.13
C GLY A 9 -21.40 -5.18 -6.66
N PRO A 10 -20.29 -5.84 -6.28
CA PRO A 10 -20.07 -6.33 -4.92
C PRO A 10 -19.71 -5.23 -3.92
N THR A 11 -19.33 -4.03 -4.38
CA THR A 11 -18.85 -2.94 -3.51
C THR A 11 -19.48 -1.62 -3.92
N GLN A 12 -20.23 -1.00 -3.01
CA GLN A 12 -20.75 0.36 -3.16
C GLN A 12 -19.70 1.36 -2.66
N SER A 13 -19.55 2.48 -3.35
CA SER A 13 -18.73 3.61 -2.89
C SER A 13 -19.33 4.91 -3.37
N ASN A 14 -19.03 6.03 -2.70
CA ASN A 14 -19.48 7.37 -3.10
C ASN A 14 -19.08 7.72 -4.55
N GLN A 15 -18.02 7.10 -5.07
CA GLN A 15 -17.57 7.26 -6.44
C GLN A 15 -18.46 6.50 -7.43
N VAL A 16 -18.85 5.27 -7.07
CA VAL A 16 -19.75 4.43 -7.87
C VAL A 16 -21.14 5.04 -7.91
N SER A 17 -21.68 5.47 -6.76
CA SER A 17 -23.00 6.09 -6.68
C SER A 17 -23.08 7.38 -7.52
N GLY A 18 -22.05 8.22 -7.46
CA GLY A 18 -21.97 9.42 -8.29
C GLY A 18 -21.97 9.13 -9.79
N LEU A 19 -21.25 8.10 -10.24
CA LEU A 19 -21.25 7.72 -11.66
C LEU A 19 -22.59 7.13 -12.10
N VAL A 20 -23.25 6.35 -11.24
CA VAL A 20 -24.56 5.76 -11.51
C VAL A 20 -25.63 6.84 -11.67
N ALA A 21 -25.61 7.88 -10.83
CA ALA A 21 -26.50 9.02 -10.95
C ALA A 21 -26.33 9.75 -12.28
N VAL A 22 -25.07 9.93 -12.75
CA VAL A 22 -24.78 10.54 -14.05
C VAL A 22 -25.31 9.69 -15.20
N ILE A 23 -25.06 8.38 -15.19
CA ILE A 23 -25.55 7.47 -16.24
C ILE A 23 -27.07 7.55 -16.35
N LEU A 24 -27.78 7.51 -15.23
CA LEU A 24 -29.24 7.53 -15.23
C LEU A 24 -29.81 8.88 -15.66
N ALA A 25 -29.18 9.99 -15.24
CA ALA A 25 -29.57 11.31 -15.71
C ALA A 25 -29.48 11.41 -17.24
N LEU A 26 -28.41 10.86 -17.82
CA LEU A 26 -28.20 10.85 -19.28
C LEU A 26 -29.11 9.86 -20.01
N GLN A 27 -29.48 8.74 -19.39
CA GLN A 27 -30.40 7.76 -20.00
C GLN A 27 -31.86 8.25 -20.01
N HIS A 28 -32.25 9.11 -19.06
CA HIS A 28 -33.60 9.66 -18.98
C HIS A 28 -33.79 10.98 -19.73
N ALA A 29 -32.71 11.72 -19.98
CA ALA A 29 -32.77 12.94 -20.77
C ALA A 29 -32.75 12.63 -22.28
N PRO A 30 -33.48 13.40 -23.11
CA PRO A 30 -33.30 13.33 -24.55
C PRO A 30 -31.87 13.71 -24.94
N ASP A 31 -31.23 12.94 -25.82
CA ASP A 31 -29.82 13.13 -26.22
C ASP A 31 -29.50 14.57 -26.72
N PHE A 32 -30.52 15.30 -27.19
CA PHE A 32 -30.43 16.65 -27.77
C PHE A 32 -30.89 17.77 -26.83
N ALA A 33 -31.23 17.47 -25.57
CA ALA A 33 -31.67 18.48 -24.61
C ALA A 33 -30.52 18.82 -23.64
N PRO A 34 -30.22 20.11 -23.36
CA PRO A 34 -29.19 20.46 -22.41
C PRO A 34 -29.55 19.94 -21.00
N ILE A 35 -28.57 19.39 -20.29
CA ILE A 35 -28.77 18.85 -18.94
C ILE A 35 -27.77 19.46 -17.96
N LEU A 36 -28.27 19.83 -16.78
CA LEU A 36 -27.46 20.25 -15.65
C LEU A 36 -27.47 19.15 -14.58
N ILE A 37 -26.31 18.54 -14.33
CA ILE A 37 -26.13 17.53 -13.31
C ILE A 37 -25.52 18.17 -12.07
N ARG A 38 -26.28 18.20 -10.98
CA ARG A 38 -25.81 18.60 -9.65
C ARG A 38 -25.33 17.36 -8.91
N ALA A 39 -24.05 17.33 -8.50
CA ALA A 39 -23.48 16.14 -7.87
C ALA A 39 -22.42 16.49 -6.80
N ASN A 40 -22.47 15.75 -5.69
CA ASN A 40 -21.55 15.83 -4.56
C ASN A 40 -20.53 14.67 -4.50
N PRO A 41 -19.82 14.39 -5.61
CA PRO A 41 -18.44 13.92 -5.43
C PRO A 41 -17.48 14.77 -6.27
N GLY A 42 -16.49 15.39 -5.62
CA GLY A 42 -15.37 16.07 -6.30
C GLY A 42 -14.64 15.15 -7.30
N TYR A 43 -14.76 13.83 -7.11
CA TYR A 43 -14.30 12.80 -8.05
C TYR A 43 -14.98 12.86 -9.42
N VAL A 44 -16.31 13.02 -9.49
CA VAL A 44 -17.06 13.09 -10.75
C VAL A 44 -16.67 14.34 -11.53
N LYS A 45 -16.63 15.50 -10.84
CA LYS A 45 -16.22 16.77 -11.45
C LYS A 45 -14.76 16.73 -11.93
N GLY A 46 -13.81 16.35 -11.09
CA GLY A 46 -12.39 16.36 -11.46
C GLY A 46 -12.08 15.42 -12.64
N ARG A 47 -12.81 14.30 -12.74
CA ARG A 47 -12.53 13.24 -13.70
C ARG A 47 -13.32 13.33 -15.00
N LEU A 48 -14.58 13.77 -14.96
CA LEU A 48 -15.43 13.89 -16.16
C LEU A 48 -15.34 15.26 -16.86
N THR A 49 -15.02 16.35 -16.15
CA THR A 49 -15.06 17.70 -16.76
C THR A 49 -13.71 18.28 -17.12
N LYS A 50 -12.67 18.05 -16.30
CA LYS A 50 -11.36 18.68 -16.53
C LYS A 50 -10.50 17.97 -17.57
N HIS A 51 -10.57 16.64 -17.64
CA HIS A 51 -9.70 15.86 -18.52
C HIS A 51 -10.38 14.60 -19.10
N PRO A 52 -11.48 14.75 -19.87
CA PRO A 52 -12.19 13.59 -20.45
C PRO A 52 -11.30 12.73 -21.36
N ALA A 53 -10.46 13.36 -22.20
CA ALA A 53 -9.51 12.66 -23.06
C ALA A 53 -8.41 11.92 -22.29
N CYS A 54 -7.88 12.54 -21.23
CA CYS A 54 -6.89 11.94 -20.33
C CYS A 54 -7.43 10.69 -19.64
N TRP A 55 -8.72 10.70 -19.29
CA TRP A 55 -9.34 9.57 -18.60
C TRP A 55 -9.51 8.35 -19.50
N GLU A 56 -9.91 8.55 -20.75
CA GLU A 56 -9.96 7.49 -21.75
C GLU A 56 -8.57 7.01 -22.16
N ASP A 57 -7.62 7.93 -22.31
CA ASP A 57 -6.24 7.63 -22.66
C ASP A 57 -5.51 6.84 -21.56
N HIS A 58 -5.73 7.13 -20.28
CA HIS A 58 -5.14 6.36 -19.18
C HIS A 58 -5.94 5.10 -18.80
N GLY A 59 -7.14 4.93 -19.33
CA GLY A 59 -8.05 3.85 -18.97
C GLY A 59 -8.42 3.84 -17.47
N PRO A 60 -9.22 2.86 -17.02
CA PRO A 60 -9.61 2.76 -15.61
C PRO A 60 -8.51 2.10 -14.75
N ILE A 61 -7.26 2.55 -14.86
CA ILE A 61 -6.14 2.08 -14.03
C ILE A 61 -6.28 2.67 -12.62
N GLY A 62 -6.24 1.81 -11.59
CA GLY A 62 -6.37 2.24 -10.19
C GLY A 62 -7.77 2.65 -9.76
N VAL A 63 -8.79 2.31 -10.54
CA VAL A 63 -10.19 2.62 -10.29
C VAL A 63 -10.90 1.35 -9.83
N GLU A 64 -10.69 0.98 -8.58
CA GLU A 64 -11.36 -0.18 -8.00
C GLU A 64 -12.89 0.04 -8.00
N ASN A 65 -13.64 -0.97 -8.43
CA ASN A 65 -15.10 -1.04 -8.40
C ASN A 65 -15.90 -0.02 -9.27
N ALA A 66 -15.26 1.00 -9.85
CA ALA A 66 -15.93 2.01 -10.69
C ALA A 66 -15.57 1.92 -12.19
N ALA A 67 -14.74 0.98 -12.63
CA ALA A 67 -14.27 0.89 -14.01
C ALA A 67 -15.41 0.72 -15.04
N ALA A 68 -16.38 -0.18 -14.79
CA ALA A 68 -17.51 -0.41 -15.69
C ALA A 68 -18.44 0.81 -15.74
N HIS A 69 -18.84 1.33 -14.58
CA HIS A 69 -19.66 2.53 -14.44
C HIS A 69 -19.03 3.75 -15.13
N ALA A 70 -17.73 3.94 -14.95
CA ALA A 70 -17.06 5.09 -15.54
C ALA A 70 -16.99 5.00 -17.07
N ARG A 71 -16.79 3.79 -17.64
CA ARG A 71 -16.85 3.59 -19.10
C ARG A 71 -18.26 3.86 -19.64
N ALA A 72 -19.29 3.40 -18.93
CA ALA A 72 -20.68 3.63 -19.32
C ALA A 72 -21.02 5.13 -19.28
N ALA A 73 -20.60 5.84 -18.21
CA ALA A 73 -20.78 7.28 -18.11
C ALA A 73 -20.09 8.04 -19.26
N ALA A 74 -18.85 7.68 -19.61
CA ALA A 74 -18.14 8.29 -20.74
C ALA A 74 -18.84 8.04 -22.08
N TYR A 75 -19.34 6.82 -22.30
CA TYR A 75 -20.12 6.47 -23.47
C TYR A 75 -21.39 7.33 -23.59
N HIS A 76 -22.19 7.42 -22.52
CA HIS A 76 -23.42 8.22 -22.51
C HIS A 76 -23.14 9.71 -22.70
N LEU A 77 -22.06 10.24 -22.11
CA LEU A 77 -21.66 11.63 -22.31
C LEU A 77 -21.24 11.93 -23.76
N ARG A 78 -20.56 10.99 -24.43
CA ARG A 78 -20.17 11.16 -25.85
C ARG A 78 -21.35 11.04 -26.80
N ARG A 79 -22.34 10.21 -26.48
CA ARG A 79 -23.55 10.04 -27.28
C ARG A 79 -24.48 11.26 -27.19
N HIS A 80 -24.50 11.92 -26.03
CA HIS A 80 -25.33 13.09 -25.80
C HIS A 80 -24.84 14.29 -26.63
N SER A 81 -25.69 14.77 -27.54
CA SER A 81 -25.32 15.80 -28.52
C SER A 81 -25.45 17.23 -27.96
N ALA A 82 -26.30 17.43 -26.95
CA ALA A 82 -26.46 18.71 -26.28
C ALA A 82 -25.51 18.91 -25.10
N THR A 83 -25.38 20.16 -24.67
CA THR A 83 -24.48 20.54 -23.57
C THR A 83 -24.86 19.84 -22.26
N THR A 84 -23.89 19.11 -21.69
CA THR A 84 -23.98 18.58 -20.33
C THR A 84 -23.14 19.45 -19.39
N ALA A 85 -23.80 20.13 -18.45
CA ALA A 85 -23.14 20.95 -17.43
C ALA A 85 -23.11 20.24 -16.09
N PHE A 86 -22.01 20.41 -15.34
CA PHE A 86 -21.87 19.88 -13.99
C PHE A 86 -21.75 21.01 -12.98
N GLN A 87 -22.65 21.03 -12.00
CA GLN A 87 -22.57 21.94 -10.87
C GLN A 87 -22.16 21.14 -9.62
N TRP A 88 -21.04 21.56 -9.02
CA TRP A 88 -20.63 21.00 -7.74
C TRP A 88 -21.46 21.61 -6.64
N VAL A 89 -22.03 20.76 -5.82
CA VAL A 89 -22.73 21.17 -4.61
C VAL A 89 -21.99 20.59 -3.41
N LYS A 90 -21.72 21.44 -2.42
CA LYS A 90 -21.00 21.06 -1.22
C LYS A 90 -22.00 20.40 -0.26
N GLY A 91 -21.73 19.15 0.13
CA GLY A 91 -22.56 18.48 1.14
C GLY A 91 -22.65 19.29 2.43
N HIS A 92 -23.87 19.44 2.95
CA HIS A 92 -24.22 20.19 4.17
C HIS A 92 -23.93 21.70 4.10
N ASN A 93 -24.57 22.41 3.17
CA ASN A 93 -24.45 23.87 3.07
C ASN A 93 -25.82 24.61 3.14
N GLY A 94 -26.89 23.95 3.59
CA GLY A 94 -28.19 24.59 3.83
C GLY A 94 -29.03 24.84 2.57
N ASP A 95 -28.66 24.27 1.41
CA ASP A 95 -29.49 24.35 0.21
C ASP A 95 -30.69 23.39 0.35
N ALA A 96 -31.90 23.95 0.47
CA ALA A 96 -33.13 23.21 0.71
C ALA A 96 -33.44 22.10 -0.33
N GLY A 97 -32.83 22.20 -1.53
CA GLY A 97 -32.91 21.17 -2.57
C GLY A 97 -32.05 19.93 -2.27
N ASP A 98 -30.85 20.12 -1.72
CA ASP A 98 -29.93 19.02 -1.41
C ASP A 98 -30.32 18.32 -0.11
N GLU A 99 -30.79 19.05 0.91
CA GLU A 99 -31.23 18.44 2.18
C GLU A 99 -32.49 17.57 2.01
N ALA A 100 -33.38 17.98 1.11
CA ALA A 100 -34.56 17.19 0.70
C ALA A 100 -34.20 15.98 -0.18
N GLU A 101 -33.05 16.02 -0.87
CA GLU A 101 -32.50 14.91 -1.65
C GLU A 101 -31.71 13.93 -0.78
N ASP A 102 -30.90 14.42 0.16
CA ASP A 102 -30.13 13.64 1.14
C ASP A 102 -31.07 12.82 2.05
N SER A 103 -32.18 13.41 2.51
CA SER A 103 -33.23 12.68 3.26
C SER A 103 -33.89 11.55 2.45
N LYS A 104 -33.91 11.64 1.11
CA LYS A 104 -34.38 10.56 0.22
C LYS A 104 -33.25 9.61 -0.19
N HIS A 105 -32.01 9.99 0.09
CA HIS A 105 -30.79 9.22 -0.15
C HIS A 105 -30.53 8.18 0.95
N GLU A 106 -31.06 8.43 2.15
CA GLU A 106 -31.05 7.52 3.29
C GLU A 106 -31.81 6.21 2.98
N GLY A 107 -31.07 5.09 2.88
CA GLY A 107 -31.65 3.75 2.76
C GLY A 107 -31.35 3.00 1.45
N TRP A 108 -30.52 3.54 0.55
CA TRP A 108 -30.19 2.85 -0.70
C TRP A 108 -29.33 1.61 -0.48
N ASP A 109 -28.43 1.67 0.51
CA ASP A 109 -27.68 0.50 0.99
C ASP A 109 -28.57 -0.62 1.54
N ARG A 110 -29.79 -0.29 1.97
CA ARG A 110 -30.78 -1.25 2.50
C ARG A 110 -31.66 -1.88 1.41
N LYS A 111 -31.57 -1.43 0.15
CA LYS A 111 -32.38 -2.00 -0.95
C LYS A 111 -31.86 -3.38 -1.34
N ILE A 112 -32.69 -4.40 -1.18
CA ILE A 112 -32.37 -5.81 -1.50
C ILE A 112 -32.32 -6.05 -3.02
N LYS A 113 -33.19 -5.38 -3.80
CA LYS A 113 -33.20 -5.45 -5.28
C LYS A 113 -32.23 -4.45 -5.90
N LYS A 114 -31.47 -4.91 -6.90
CA LYS A 114 -30.66 -4.05 -7.78
C LYS A 114 -31.59 -3.31 -8.73
N ASP A 115 -31.31 -2.04 -8.99
CA ASP A 115 -32.00 -1.31 -10.05
C ASP A 115 -31.39 -1.68 -11.42
N ASP A 116 -32.20 -1.76 -12.47
CA ASP A 116 -31.75 -2.00 -13.85
C ASP A 116 -30.98 -0.78 -14.34
N LEU A 117 -29.66 -0.80 -14.12
CA LEU A 117 -28.73 0.14 -14.71
C LEU A 117 -28.17 -0.49 -15.98
N ASP A 118 -28.51 0.08 -17.13
CA ASP A 118 -27.90 -0.35 -18.38
C ASP A 118 -26.44 0.15 -18.43
N LEU A 119 -25.51 -0.79 -18.31
CA LEU A 119 -24.07 -0.55 -18.48
C LEU A 119 -23.58 -1.02 -19.86
N TYR A 120 -24.50 -1.32 -20.79
CA TYR A 120 -24.15 -1.79 -22.11
C TYR A 120 -23.42 -0.71 -22.90
N ILE A 121 -22.25 -1.10 -23.41
CA ILE A 121 -21.44 -0.29 -24.32
C ILE A 121 -21.19 -1.18 -25.54
N PRO A 122 -21.57 -0.74 -26.76
CA PRO A 122 -21.24 -1.45 -27.99
C PRO A 122 -19.74 -1.78 -28.04
N CYS A 123 -19.38 -3.02 -28.40
CA CYS A 123 -17.98 -3.48 -28.31
C CYS A 123 -16.99 -2.63 -29.15
N ASN A 124 -17.46 -2.03 -30.24
CA ASN A 124 -16.68 -1.11 -31.09
C ASN A 124 -16.38 0.25 -30.42
N LEU A 125 -17.13 0.61 -29.37
CA LEU A 125 -16.95 1.84 -28.60
C LEU A 125 -16.35 1.56 -27.21
N LEU A 126 -16.16 0.28 -26.86
CA LEU A 126 -15.54 -0.13 -25.61
C LEU A 126 -14.02 -0.02 -25.72
N LEU A 127 -13.46 1.09 -25.24
CA LEU A 127 -12.01 1.25 -25.10
C LEU A 127 -11.44 0.19 -24.15
N GLN A 128 -10.64 -0.72 -24.71
CA GLN A 128 -9.94 -1.77 -23.96
C GLN A 128 -8.61 -1.26 -23.43
N GLY A 129 -8.58 -0.90 -22.15
CA GLY A 129 -7.35 -0.55 -21.46
C GLY A 129 -6.95 0.92 -21.61
N ALA A 130 -5.64 1.17 -21.52
CA ALA A 130 -5.05 2.51 -21.62
C ALA A 130 -4.30 2.63 -22.95
N LYS A 131 -4.33 3.82 -23.55
CA LYS A 131 -3.58 4.15 -24.75
C LYS A 131 -2.08 4.12 -24.45
N LEU A 132 -1.32 3.38 -25.25
CA LEU A 132 0.13 3.22 -25.06
C LEU A 132 0.88 4.55 -24.94
N ALA A 133 0.50 5.55 -25.74
CA ALA A 133 1.12 6.88 -25.72
C ALA A 133 0.91 7.66 -24.41
N ALA A 134 -0.11 7.31 -23.62
CA ALA A 134 -0.42 7.96 -22.35
C ALA A 134 0.02 7.12 -21.13
N ILE A 135 0.50 5.89 -21.34
CA ILE A 135 0.98 5.05 -20.25
C ILE A 135 2.34 5.57 -19.76
N THR A 136 2.43 5.74 -18.45
CA THR A 136 3.70 6.01 -17.74
C THR A 136 4.21 4.72 -17.10
N PRO A 137 5.52 4.61 -16.78
CA PRO A 137 6.04 3.45 -16.07
C PRO A 137 5.32 3.15 -14.74
N SER A 138 4.86 4.19 -14.03
CA SER A 138 4.10 4.03 -12.79
C SER A 138 2.71 3.45 -13.02
N THR A 139 1.96 3.95 -14.00
CA THR A 139 0.61 3.45 -14.35
C THR A 139 0.67 2.07 -14.99
N ALA A 140 1.69 1.78 -15.81
CA ALA A 140 1.97 0.44 -16.32
C ALA A 140 2.18 -0.55 -15.17
N CYS A 141 3.09 -0.22 -14.23
CA CYS A 141 3.39 -1.07 -13.09
C CYS A 141 2.18 -1.24 -12.16
N GLN A 142 1.38 -0.18 -11.97
CA GLN A 142 0.14 -0.28 -11.22
C GLN A 142 -0.84 -1.24 -11.90
N SER A 143 -1.07 -1.09 -13.20
CA SER A 143 -2.02 -1.93 -13.96
C SER A 143 -1.64 -3.41 -13.94
N THR A 144 -0.34 -3.72 -14.04
CA THR A 144 0.16 -5.10 -13.97
C THR A 144 0.02 -5.64 -12.55
N ARG A 145 0.30 -4.85 -11.51
CA ARG A 145 0.09 -5.26 -10.11
C ARG A 145 -1.37 -5.53 -9.77
N THR A 146 -2.30 -4.71 -10.23
CA THR A 146 -3.74 -4.89 -9.96
C THR A 146 -4.30 -6.11 -10.68
N ARG A 147 -3.75 -6.45 -11.86
CA ARG A 147 -4.15 -7.64 -12.64
C ARG A 147 -3.43 -8.91 -12.22
N ALA A 148 -2.20 -8.78 -11.73
CA ALA A 148 -1.44 -9.89 -11.22
C ALA A 148 -2.11 -10.40 -9.95
N ASN A 149 -2.46 -11.67 -9.94
CA ASN A 149 -2.70 -12.42 -8.72
C ASN A 149 -1.43 -13.24 -8.43
N PRO A 150 -0.36 -12.61 -7.91
CA PRO A 150 0.88 -13.34 -7.68
C PRO A 150 0.62 -14.44 -6.65
N ALA A 151 0.96 -15.68 -7.01
CA ALA A 151 0.92 -16.79 -6.06
C ALA A 151 1.69 -16.42 -4.80
N SER A 152 1.09 -16.66 -3.63
CA SER A 152 1.71 -16.36 -2.35
C SER A 152 3.06 -17.07 -2.24
N ARG A 153 4.16 -16.31 -2.23
CA ARG A 153 5.49 -16.88 -2.03
C ARG A 153 5.63 -17.25 -0.55
N ARG A 154 5.60 -18.55 -0.23
CA ARG A 154 5.74 -19.06 1.17
C ARG A 154 6.89 -18.42 1.93
N LYS A 155 8.07 -18.28 1.30
CA LYS A 155 9.26 -17.66 1.92
C LYS A 155 9.09 -16.15 2.20
N THR A 156 8.29 -15.45 1.40
CA THR A 156 7.99 -14.02 1.61
C THR A 156 6.99 -13.81 2.74
N MET A 157 6.24 -14.84 3.15
CA MET A 157 5.33 -14.78 4.31
C MET A 157 6.03 -15.16 5.63
N LEU A 158 7.05 -16.01 5.59
CA LEU A 158 7.71 -16.51 6.80
C LEU A 158 8.47 -15.41 7.58
N HIS A 159 9.26 -14.59 6.89
CA HIS A 159 10.10 -13.57 7.54
C HIS A 159 9.30 -12.40 8.16
N PRO A 160 8.26 -11.86 7.50
CA PRO A 160 7.34 -10.92 8.16
C PRO A 160 6.70 -11.51 9.43
N ASN A 161 6.34 -12.79 9.42
CA ASN A 161 5.78 -13.45 10.61
C ASN A 161 6.81 -13.51 11.75
N PHE A 162 8.07 -13.88 11.47
CA PHE A 162 9.13 -13.84 12.48
C PHE A 162 9.32 -12.44 13.07
N ALA A 163 9.30 -11.40 12.23
CA ALA A 163 9.39 -10.01 12.70
C ALA A 163 8.21 -9.64 13.61
N ARG A 164 6.99 -10.07 13.28
CA ARG A 164 5.79 -9.82 14.09
C ARG A 164 5.84 -10.54 15.44
N TYR A 165 6.22 -11.82 15.45
CA TYR A 165 6.32 -12.58 16.70
C TYR A 165 7.40 -12.03 17.63
N ALA A 166 8.58 -11.70 17.10
CA ALA A 166 9.64 -11.10 17.92
C ALA A 166 9.24 -9.72 18.46
N LEU A 167 8.51 -8.93 17.67
CA LEU A 167 8.01 -7.64 18.13
C LEU A 167 6.91 -7.79 19.20
N GLU A 168 6.02 -8.77 19.06
CA GLU A 168 5.01 -9.10 20.05
C GLU A 168 5.65 -9.57 21.37
N GLU A 169 6.73 -10.33 21.32
CA GLU A 169 7.53 -10.72 22.50
C GLU A 169 8.14 -9.51 23.21
N ILE A 170 8.60 -8.50 22.45
CA ILE A 170 9.26 -7.30 23.01
C ILE A 170 8.24 -6.26 23.51
N THR A 171 7.14 -6.06 22.78
CA THR A 171 6.21 -4.93 22.98
C THR A 171 4.86 -5.34 23.53
N GLY A 172 4.55 -6.64 23.57
CA GLY A 172 3.22 -7.17 23.88
C GLY A 172 2.16 -6.88 22.81
N CYS A 173 2.50 -6.16 21.75
CA CYS A 173 1.58 -5.73 20.71
C CYS A 173 1.90 -6.38 19.37
N ARG A 174 0.91 -7.02 18.75
CA ARG A 174 1.06 -7.61 17.43
C ARG A 174 0.81 -6.58 16.32
N GLU A 175 1.89 -6.14 15.68
CA GLU A 175 1.80 -5.22 14.54
C GLU A 175 1.19 -5.87 13.29
N THR A 176 0.72 -5.02 12.37
CA THR A 176 0.22 -5.41 11.04
C THR A 176 1.35 -5.45 10.01
N ASP A 177 1.17 -6.20 8.92
CA ASP A 177 2.13 -6.19 7.82
C ASP A 177 2.29 -4.76 7.25
N ALA A 178 1.19 -4.03 7.11
CA ALA A 178 1.22 -2.66 6.58
C ALA A 178 2.07 -1.71 7.44
N THR A 179 1.98 -1.82 8.77
CA THR A 179 2.81 -1.03 9.69
C THR A 179 4.27 -1.47 9.58
N LEU A 180 4.56 -2.77 9.65
CA LEU A 180 5.92 -3.31 9.46
C LEU A 180 6.58 -2.77 8.17
N TRP A 181 5.87 -2.83 7.04
CA TRP A 181 6.36 -2.31 5.75
C TRP A 181 6.49 -0.79 5.71
N LYS A 182 5.64 -0.05 6.43
CA LYS A 182 5.78 1.41 6.57
C LYS A 182 7.04 1.74 7.36
N HIS A 183 7.30 1.02 8.44
CA HIS A 183 8.47 1.22 9.27
C HIS A 183 9.77 0.96 8.52
N LEU A 184 9.87 -0.09 7.71
CA LEU A 184 11.03 -0.39 6.86
C LEU A 184 11.37 0.72 5.86
N ARG A 185 10.40 1.58 5.52
CA ARG A 185 10.57 2.68 4.56
C ARG A 185 10.87 4.05 5.20
N LYS A 186 10.88 4.16 6.53
CA LYS A 186 11.26 5.41 7.23
C LYS A 186 12.61 5.96 6.73
N THR A 187 12.64 7.26 6.45
CA THR A 187 13.78 7.98 5.85
C THR A 187 14.91 8.28 6.83
N GLU A 188 14.64 8.26 8.13
CA GLU A 188 15.62 8.50 9.22
C GLU A 188 16.78 7.49 9.20
N ARG A 189 16.60 6.32 8.58
CA ARG A 189 17.66 5.32 8.44
C ARG A 189 18.47 5.54 7.17
N ARG A 190 19.78 5.34 7.29
CA ARG A 190 20.71 5.27 6.15
C ARG A 190 20.15 4.34 5.07
N PHE A 191 20.26 4.75 3.81
CA PHE A 191 19.74 4.03 2.65
C PHE A 191 20.20 2.55 2.63
N GLN A 192 21.47 2.30 2.92
CA GLN A 192 22.04 0.95 2.95
C GLN A 192 21.33 0.04 3.97
N VAL A 193 20.99 0.54 5.15
CA VAL A 193 20.25 -0.20 6.18
C VAL A 193 18.84 -0.52 5.70
N ARG A 194 18.16 0.44 5.07
CA ARG A 194 16.83 0.22 4.49
C ARG A 194 16.85 -0.85 3.40
N CYS A 195 17.83 -0.78 2.50
CA CYS A 195 18.03 -1.78 1.45
C CYS A 195 18.32 -3.17 2.03
N PHE A 196 19.17 -3.24 3.06
CA PHE A 196 19.46 -4.49 3.75
C PHE A 196 18.20 -5.09 4.38
N LEU A 197 17.47 -4.33 5.20
CA LEU A 197 16.26 -4.82 5.87
C LEU A 197 15.18 -5.24 4.88
N TYR A 198 14.98 -4.46 3.81
CA TYR A 198 14.06 -4.82 2.72
C TYR A 198 14.46 -6.14 2.06
N ARG A 199 15.73 -6.33 1.74
CA ARG A 199 16.21 -7.59 1.15
C ARG A 199 16.10 -8.75 2.13
N ALA A 200 16.42 -8.52 3.40
CA ALA A 200 16.37 -9.55 4.44
C ALA A 200 14.93 -10.05 4.68
N ILE A 201 13.95 -9.13 4.79
CA ILE A 201 12.55 -9.52 4.98
C ILE A 201 11.97 -10.24 3.74
N HIS A 202 12.46 -9.92 2.54
CA HIS A 202 12.08 -10.62 1.31
C HIS A 202 12.87 -11.91 1.05
N ASN A 203 13.83 -12.27 1.92
CA ASN A 203 14.79 -13.34 1.69
C ASN A 203 15.55 -13.20 0.35
N ALA A 204 15.86 -11.96 -0.03
CA ALA A 204 16.53 -11.57 -1.28
C ALA A 204 18.01 -11.23 -1.07
N CYS A 205 18.59 -11.77 0.01
CA CYS A 205 20.02 -11.68 0.25
C CYS A 205 20.72 -12.89 -0.36
N ASN A 206 21.89 -12.67 -0.96
CA ASN A 206 22.59 -13.68 -1.73
C ASN A 206 23.37 -14.65 -0.82
N VAL A 207 22.65 -15.39 0.04
CA VAL A 207 23.17 -16.32 1.05
C VAL A 207 22.40 -17.64 1.04
N GLY A 208 22.98 -18.69 1.64
CA GLY A 208 22.34 -20.01 1.77
C GLY A 208 21.96 -20.63 0.42
N SER A 209 20.74 -21.15 0.34
CA SER A 209 20.18 -21.81 -0.87
C SER A 209 20.24 -20.99 -2.16
N PHE A 210 20.42 -19.67 -2.09
CA PHE A 210 20.67 -18.87 -3.29
C PHE A 210 22.05 -19.17 -3.89
N ARG A 211 23.07 -19.39 -3.06
CA ARG A 211 24.46 -19.63 -3.47
C ARG A 211 24.65 -21.03 -4.06
N GLU A 212 23.86 -22.01 -3.65
CA GLU A 212 23.89 -23.37 -4.21
C GLU A 212 23.59 -23.41 -5.70
N LYS A 213 22.71 -22.50 -6.15
CA LYS A 213 22.32 -22.39 -7.56
C LYS A 213 23.43 -21.87 -8.46
N ILE A 214 24.50 -21.32 -7.88
CA ILE A 214 25.63 -20.75 -8.61
C ILE A 214 26.83 -21.65 -8.37
N ALA A 215 27.14 -22.52 -9.33
CA ALA A 215 28.18 -23.55 -9.20
C ALA A 215 29.51 -23.01 -8.64
N ALA A 216 29.98 -21.86 -9.15
CA ALA A 216 31.23 -21.22 -8.69
C ALA A 216 31.23 -20.78 -7.22
N PHE A 217 30.05 -20.59 -6.61
CA PHE A 217 29.90 -20.10 -5.24
C PHE A 217 29.14 -21.05 -4.32
N ALA A 218 28.87 -22.29 -4.75
CA ALA A 218 28.14 -23.28 -3.97
C ALA A 218 28.81 -23.56 -2.62
N HIS A 219 30.15 -23.58 -2.56
CA HIS A 219 30.93 -23.72 -1.33
C HIS A 219 30.66 -22.63 -0.29
N ARG A 220 30.09 -21.48 -0.69
CA ARG A 220 29.73 -20.39 0.24
C ARG A 220 28.32 -20.52 0.81
N ALA A 221 27.55 -21.53 0.39
CA ALA A 221 26.21 -21.77 0.89
C ALA A 221 26.19 -22.31 2.32
N THR A 222 27.22 -23.08 2.72
CA THR A 222 27.32 -23.75 4.03
C THR A 222 28.25 -23.01 4.98
N CYS A 223 28.15 -23.31 6.28
CA CYS A 223 29.02 -22.74 7.30
C CYS A 223 30.24 -23.61 7.56
N LEU A 224 31.43 -23.04 7.32
CA LEU A 224 32.71 -23.71 7.58
C LEU A 224 33.00 -23.89 9.08
N LEU A 225 32.29 -23.16 9.96
CA LEU A 225 32.53 -23.18 11.40
C LEU A 225 31.54 -24.06 12.17
N CYS A 226 30.34 -24.27 11.63
CA CYS A 226 29.24 -24.92 12.34
C CYS A 226 28.85 -26.26 11.72
N GLU A 227 29.44 -26.62 10.57
CA GLU A 227 29.13 -27.83 9.77
C GLU A 227 27.63 -27.99 9.40
N ASP A 228 26.77 -27.02 9.74
CA ASP A 228 25.34 -27.02 9.47
C ASP A 228 24.98 -26.89 7.97
N GLU A 229 23.87 -27.55 7.63
CA GLU A 229 23.17 -27.47 6.35
C GLU A 229 22.74 -26.01 6.04
N VAL A 230 23.18 -25.51 4.89
CA VAL A 230 22.69 -24.31 4.17
C VAL A 230 22.41 -23.07 5.04
N LYS A 231 23.35 -22.12 5.11
CA LYS A 231 23.27 -20.86 5.88
C LYS A 231 22.00 -20.04 5.58
N PRO A 232 20.93 -20.05 6.41
CA PRO A 232 19.94 -19.00 6.33
C PRO A 232 20.58 -17.68 6.79
N MET A 233 20.00 -16.55 6.37
CA MET A 233 20.47 -15.24 6.83
C MET A 233 20.55 -15.15 8.36
N MET A 234 19.60 -15.78 9.07
CA MET A 234 19.60 -15.88 10.53
C MET A 234 20.91 -16.46 11.09
N HIS A 235 21.39 -17.56 10.52
CA HIS A 235 22.59 -18.22 11.03
C HIS A 235 23.79 -17.27 10.99
N LEU A 236 23.98 -16.55 9.88
CA LEU A 236 25.07 -15.59 9.72
C LEU A 236 24.97 -14.39 10.67
N LEU A 237 23.76 -13.98 11.05
CA LEU A 237 23.57 -12.78 11.85
C LEU A 237 23.57 -13.07 13.35
N THR A 238 23.06 -14.21 13.81
CA THR A 238 22.81 -14.43 15.25
C THR A 238 23.20 -15.80 15.80
N GLN A 239 23.29 -16.85 14.99
CA GLN A 239 23.49 -18.23 15.50
C GLN A 239 24.88 -18.82 15.20
N SER A 240 25.65 -18.21 14.31
CA SER A 240 26.98 -18.69 13.93
C SER A 240 27.96 -18.63 15.10
N SER A 241 28.72 -19.71 15.30
CA SER A 241 29.80 -19.83 16.31
C SER A 241 31.02 -18.93 16.05
N SER A 242 30.98 -18.08 15.02
CA SER A 242 32.03 -17.11 14.72
C SER A 242 32.19 -16.08 15.83
N LEU A 243 33.43 -15.82 16.25
CA LEU A 243 33.78 -14.75 17.20
C LEU A 243 33.26 -13.39 16.74
N THR A 244 33.23 -13.12 15.43
CA THR A 244 32.71 -11.86 14.87
C THR A 244 31.25 -11.59 15.21
N VAL A 245 30.37 -12.60 15.14
CA VAL A 245 28.95 -12.42 15.50
C VAL A 245 28.83 -12.10 16.99
N ARG A 246 29.57 -12.83 17.84
CA ARG A 246 29.60 -12.58 19.28
C ARG A 246 30.09 -11.17 19.60
N ASP A 247 31.19 -10.76 18.99
CA ASP A 247 31.83 -9.47 19.27
C ASP A 247 30.98 -8.30 18.74
N VAL A 248 30.36 -8.43 17.56
CA VAL A 248 29.43 -7.41 17.04
C VAL A 248 28.25 -7.20 17.98
N TRP A 249 27.64 -8.27 18.49
CA TRP A 249 26.51 -8.14 19.41
C TRP A 249 26.92 -7.68 20.81
N SER A 250 28.10 -8.06 21.30
CA SER A 250 28.61 -7.53 22.57
C SER A 250 28.88 -6.03 22.48
N TYR A 251 29.48 -5.55 21.39
CA TYR A 251 29.66 -4.11 21.16
C TYR A 251 28.32 -3.39 20.99
N ALA A 252 27.36 -3.99 20.29
CA ALA A 252 26.03 -3.40 20.13
C ALA A 252 25.29 -3.30 21.49
N GLN A 253 25.48 -4.29 22.38
CA GLN A 253 24.93 -4.26 23.73
C GLN A 253 25.57 -3.17 24.59
N ILE A 254 26.91 -3.00 24.51
CA ILE A 254 27.61 -1.92 25.22
C ILE A 254 27.13 -0.54 24.76
N LEU A 255 26.86 -0.38 23.46
CA LEU A 255 26.35 0.86 22.88
C LEU A 255 24.85 1.10 23.14
N TRP A 256 24.17 0.16 23.79
CA TRP A 256 22.74 0.26 24.05
C TRP A 256 22.45 1.35 25.08
N PRO A 257 21.70 2.41 24.72
CA PRO A 257 21.58 3.62 25.55
C PRO A 257 20.85 3.38 26.88
N GLN A 258 20.11 2.27 27.00
CA GLN A 258 19.25 1.97 28.15
C GLN A 258 19.86 0.94 29.11
N GLY A 259 21.10 0.51 28.86
CA GLY A 259 21.79 -0.49 29.68
C GLY A 259 21.29 -1.92 29.47
N ASP A 260 21.99 -2.87 30.09
CA ASP A 260 21.86 -4.31 29.82
C ASP A 260 20.48 -4.91 30.11
N THR A 261 19.72 -4.34 31.05
CA THR A 261 18.43 -4.86 31.49
C THR A 261 17.32 -4.77 30.44
N SER A 262 17.51 -3.94 29.43
CA SER A 262 16.54 -3.72 28.34
C SER A 262 16.98 -4.33 27.00
N TRP A 263 18.13 -5.02 26.99
CA TRP A 263 18.66 -5.62 25.78
C TRP A 263 17.79 -6.80 25.33
N PRO A 264 17.18 -6.74 24.13
CA PRO A 264 16.31 -7.81 23.67
C PRO A 264 17.11 -9.04 23.25
N LYS A 265 16.47 -10.22 23.34
CA LYS A 265 17.03 -11.43 22.74
C LYS A 265 17.19 -11.24 21.23
N MET A 266 18.43 -11.31 20.76
CA MET A 266 18.73 -11.08 19.35
C MET A 266 18.36 -12.28 18.49
N ASN A 267 17.39 -12.07 17.61
CA ASN A 267 16.96 -13.02 16.59
C ASN A 267 16.62 -12.24 15.30
N SER A 268 16.42 -12.95 14.18
CA SER A 268 16.09 -12.31 12.89
C SER A 268 14.83 -11.48 12.97
N GLY A 269 13.85 -11.89 13.76
CA GLY A 269 12.63 -11.11 13.96
C GLY A 269 12.94 -9.75 14.57
N THR A 270 13.71 -9.72 15.66
CA THR A 270 14.16 -8.49 16.34
C THR A 270 14.92 -7.55 15.40
N ILE A 271 15.79 -8.10 14.54
CA ILE A 271 16.53 -7.32 13.54
C ILE A 271 15.59 -6.75 12.47
N LEU A 272 14.65 -7.56 11.98
CA LEU A 272 13.71 -7.18 10.92
C LEU A 272 12.63 -6.19 11.40
N SER A 273 12.30 -6.21 12.69
CA SER A 273 11.36 -5.29 13.33
C SER A 273 12.03 -4.03 13.87
N VAL A 274 13.29 -3.75 13.54
CA VAL A 274 13.98 -2.58 14.09
C VAL A 274 13.28 -1.28 13.67
N GLY A 275 12.88 -0.48 14.65
CA GLY A 275 12.17 0.79 14.46
C GLY A 275 10.66 0.69 14.22
N THR A 276 10.04 -0.49 14.41
CA THR A 276 8.57 -0.67 14.51
C THR A 276 8.05 -0.52 15.91
N ALA A 277 8.83 -0.91 16.92
CA ALA A 277 8.45 -0.69 18.30
C ALA A 277 8.20 0.82 18.50
N LYS A 278 6.98 1.21 18.89
CA LYS A 278 6.82 2.45 19.67
C LYS A 278 7.75 2.23 20.83
N ASP A 279 8.80 3.03 20.94
CA ASP A 279 9.84 2.89 21.95
C ASP A 279 9.19 2.42 23.28
N PRO A 280 9.31 1.14 23.67
CA PRO A 280 8.95 0.74 25.03
C PRO A 280 9.93 1.36 26.05
N PHE A 281 10.91 2.08 25.51
CA PHE A 281 12.12 2.61 26.07
C PHE A 281 12.07 4.15 26.19
N SER A 282 11.18 4.86 25.48
CA SER A 282 11.12 6.34 25.52
C SER A 282 10.66 6.89 26.86
N SER A 283 10.19 6.04 27.78
CA SER A 283 9.74 6.43 29.11
C SER A 283 10.84 6.42 30.18
N LEU A 284 12.07 5.99 29.87
CA LEU A 284 13.18 6.00 30.83
C LEU A 284 14.18 7.11 30.48
N PRO A 285 14.61 7.92 31.47
CA PRO A 285 15.53 9.03 31.22
C PRO A 285 16.86 8.50 30.68
N PRO A 286 17.52 9.23 29.76
CA PRO A 286 18.84 8.85 29.28
C PRO A 286 19.79 8.75 30.48
N LYS A 287 20.58 7.67 30.53
CA LYS A 287 21.60 7.46 31.54
C LYS A 287 22.50 8.71 31.56
N ALA A 288 22.60 9.37 32.72
CA ALA A 288 23.53 10.48 32.89
C ALA A 288 24.92 9.96 32.53
N THR A 289 25.53 10.55 31.51
CA THR A 289 26.95 10.36 31.20
C THR A 289 27.75 10.87 32.39
N THR A 290 28.10 9.98 33.32
CA THR A 290 29.27 10.19 34.16
C THR A 290 30.48 10.00 33.24
N ASP A 291 30.86 11.10 32.60
CA ASP A 291 32.13 11.25 31.93
C ASP A 291 33.23 11.05 32.97
N ASN A 292 33.88 9.88 32.94
CA ASN A 292 35.17 9.57 33.54
C ASN A 292 35.64 8.20 33.04
N GLY A 293 35.89 8.11 31.73
CA GLY A 293 36.69 7.04 31.12
C GLY A 293 38.01 7.64 30.60
N PRO A 294 39.15 6.93 30.69
CA PRO A 294 40.47 7.52 30.52
C PRO A 294 40.66 8.04 29.09
N ARG A 295 41.04 9.33 28.97
CA ARG A 295 41.50 9.92 27.71
C ARG A 295 42.69 9.12 27.21
N LEU A 296 42.52 8.44 26.08
CA LEU A 296 43.64 7.98 25.27
C LEU A 296 44.42 9.23 24.82
N SER A 297 45.66 9.35 25.31
CA SER A 297 46.60 10.37 24.90
C SER A 297 46.89 10.24 23.39
N PRO A 298 47.03 11.37 22.67
CA PRO A 298 47.37 11.31 21.25
C PRO A 298 48.79 10.77 21.11
N ARG A 299 48.93 9.73 20.29
CA ARG A 299 50.21 9.22 19.83
C ARG A 299 50.91 10.34 19.07
N ALA A 300 52.00 10.87 19.63
CA ALA A 300 52.92 11.74 18.91
C ALA A 300 53.60 10.93 17.79
N SER A 301 53.78 11.59 16.66
CA SER A 301 54.50 11.13 15.46
C SER A 301 55.90 10.62 15.77
#